data_AF-A0A835G478-F1
#
_entry.id   AF-A0A835G478-F1
#
_cell.length_a   1.000
_cell.length_b   1.000
_cell.length_c   1.000
_cell.angle_alpha   90.00
_cell.angle_beta   90.00
_cell.angle_gamma   90.00
#
_symmetry.space_group_name_H-M   'P 1'
#
loop_
_entity.id
_entity.type
_entity.pdbx_description
1 polymer ?
#
loop_
_entity_poly.entity_id
_entity_poly.type
_entity_poly.pdbx_seq_one_letter_code
_entity_poly.pdbx_strand_id
1 'polypeptide(L)'
;MSQLAEVLSAQKSLEECFMKKMNALEAQIQTAGPAKDTVAKVAEEFRAFRDLVIGMLGLLRRQIGECSRQLDNIETRSRRKALIIQGIAEAAGEDCTDVTLGVINTKLGLNYTKSLIKVCHRLGQANTNHQRPILSRHRVTSLDELNPLLSKYPKAQDPSVGRPESAGEKLKGTKK
;
A
#
# COMPACT_ATOMS: atom_id res chain seq x y z
N MET A 1 6.19 -2.54 4.20
CA MET A 1 5.53 -2.82 2.90
C MET A 1 6.40 -3.58 1.90
N SER A 2 7.75 -3.45 1.90
CA SER A 2 8.65 -4.22 1.00
C SER A 2 8.52 -5.75 1.12
N GLN A 3 8.54 -6.27 2.35
CA GLN A 3 8.57 -7.71 2.61
C GLN A 3 7.33 -8.47 2.11
N LEU A 4 6.16 -7.83 2.10
CA LEU A 4 4.93 -8.50 1.67
C LEU A 4 4.83 -8.56 0.13
N ALA A 5 5.36 -7.55 -0.57
CA ALA A 5 5.54 -7.60 -2.01
C ALA A 5 6.55 -8.68 -2.43
N GLU A 6 7.63 -8.84 -1.65
CA GLU A 6 8.61 -9.92 -1.82
C GLU A 6 8.00 -11.32 -1.57
N VAL A 7 7.13 -11.47 -0.58
CA VAL A 7 6.40 -12.73 -0.33
C VAL A 7 5.48 -13.07 -1.51
N LEU A 8 4.75 -12.08 -2.05
CA LEU A 8 3.88 -12.29 -3.20
C LEU A 8 4.65 -12.64 -4.48
N SER A 9 5.82 -12.03 -4.71
CA SER A 9 6.66 -12.34 -5.88
C SER A 9 7.32 -13.71 -5.75
N ALA A 10 7.83 -14.06 -4.56
CA ALA A 10 8.37 -15.38 -4.27
C ALA A 10 7.31 -16.47 -4.44
N GLN A 11 6.07 -16.23 -3.98
CA GLN A 11 4.96 -17.15 -4.17
C GLN A 11 4.63 -17.37 -5.65
N LYS A 12 4.51 -16.29 -6.43
CA LYS A 12 4.27 -16.40 -7.89
C LYS A 12 5.36 -17.20 -8.59
N SER A 13 6.61 -16.92 -8.27
CA SER A 13 7.76 -17.66 -8.82
C SER A 13 7.71 -19.14 -8.44
N LEU A 14 7.32 -19.46 -7.20
CA LEU A 14 7.17 -20.84 -6.74
C LEU A 14 6.00 -21.55 -7.45
N GLU A 15 4.86 -20.87 -7.62
CA GLU A 15 3.71 -21.37 -8.40
C GLU A 15 4.11 -21.70 -9.85
N GLU A 16 4.84 -20.80 -10.50
CA GLU A 16 5.33 -20.98 -11.87
C GLU A 16 6.34 -22.12 -11.97
N CYS A 17 7.31 -22.18 -11.06
CA CYS A 17 8.31 -23.24 -10.99
C CYS A 17 7.65 -24.61 -10.75
N PHE A 18 6.68 -24.65 -9.84
CA PHE A 18 5.93 -25.87 -9.53
C PHE A 18 5.11 -26.33 -10.75
N MET A 19 4.35 -25.43 -11.38
CA MET A 19 3.60 -25.76 -12.59
C MET A 19 4.52 -26.28 -13.71
N LYS A 20 5.69 -25.66 -13.89
CA LYS A 20 6.68 -26.10 -14.88
C LYS A 20 7.18 -27.52 -14.60
N LYS A 21 7.56 -27.83 -13.35
CA LYS A 21 8.01 -29.17 -12.94
C LYS A 21 6.89 -30.21 -13.06
N MET A 22 5.66 -29.84 -12.70
CA MET A 22 4.51 -30.73 -12.78
C MET A 22 4.11 -31.04 -14.22
N ASN A 23 4.12 -30.04 -15.12
CA ASN A 23 3.89 -30.26 -16.55
C ASN A 23 4.98 -31.14 -17.18
N ALA A 24 6.25 -30.91 -16.80
CA ALA A 24 7.37 -31.73 -17.29
C ALA A 24 7.26 -33.20 -16.83
N LEU A 25 6.84 -33.42 -15.59
CA LEU A 25 6.62 -34.76 -15.05
C LEU A 25 5.39 -35.44 -15.70
N GLU A 26 4.31 -34.71 -15.95
CA GLU A 26 3.15 -35.25 -16.69
C GLU A 26 3.55 -35.69 -18.10
N ALA A 27 4.34 -34.88 -18.80
CA ALA A 27 4.84 -35.23 -20.13
C ALA A 27 5.71 -36.50 -20.09
N GLN A 28 6.57 -36.66 -19.07
CA GLN A 28 7.37 -37.87 -18.88
C GLN A 28 6.51 -39.12 -18.64
N ILE A 29 5.46 -38.99 -17.82
CA ILE A 29 4.50 -40.09 -17.56
C ILE A 29 3.76 -40.47 -18.86
N GLN A 30 3.37 -39.49 -19.68
CA GLN A 30 2.71 -39.75 -20.98
C GLN A 30 3.64 -40.43 -21.99
N THR A 31 4.94 -40.09 -22.00
CA THR A 31 5.93 -40.72 -22.89
C THR A 31 6.37 -42.12 -22.47
N ALA A 32 6.19 -42.51 -21.20
CA ALA A 32 6.66 -43.78 -20.67
C ALA A 32 5.93 -45.02 -21.23
N GLY A 33 4.84 -44.83 -21.99
CA GLY A 33 4.08 -45.91 -22.64
C GLY A 33 3.28 -46.79 -21.66
N PRO A 34 2.26 -47.52 -22.15
CA PRO A 34 1.33 -48.27 -21.31
C PRO A 34 1.92 -49.63 -20.89
N ALA A 35 3.01 -49.62 -20.13
CA ALA A 35 3.46 -50.84 -19.46
C ALA A 35 2.70 -51.00 -18.13
N LYS A 36 1.52 -51.66 -18.21
CA LYS A 36 0.68 -52.16 -17.10
C LYS A 36 -0.16 -51.10 -16.37
N ASP A 37 -1.34 -51.50 -15.90
CA ASP A 37 -2.35 -50.70 -15.15
C ASP A 37 -1.77 -49.77 -14.07
N THR A 38 -0.58 -50.09 -13.57
CA THR A 38 0.20 -49.28 -12.64
C THR A 38 0.53 -47.88 -13.18
N VAL A 39 0.89 -47.71 -14.46
CA VAL A 39 1.24 -46.39 -15.03
C VAL A 39 0.00 -45.50 -15.17
N ALA A 40 -1.15 -46.09 -15.52
CA ALA A 40 -2.41 -45.35 -15.61
C ALA A 40 -2.89 -44.87 -14.23
N LYS A 41 -2.83 -45.73 -13.20
CA LYS A 41 -3.11 -45.33 -11.81
C LYS A 41 -2.17 -44.24 -11.30
N VAL A 42 -0.87 -44.37 -11.56
CA VAL A 42 0.13 -43.35 -11.17
C VAL A 42 -0.14 -42.02 -11.87
N ALA A 43 -0.56 -42.04 -13.15
CA ALA A 43 -0.93 -40.82 -13.87
C ALA A 43 -2.17 -40.15 -13.27
N GLU A 44 -3.17 -40.93 -12.84
CA GLU A 44 -4.39 -40.42 -12.19
C GLU A 44 -4.10 -39.84 -10.80
N GLU A 45 -3.35 -40.55 -9.96
CA GLU A 45 -2.90 -40.06 -8.65
C GLU A 45 -2.05 -38.79 -8.78
N PHE A 46 -1.20 -38.72 -9.81
CA PHE A 46 -0.40 -37.54 -10.09
C PHE A 46 -1.27 -36.33 -10.46
N ARG A 47 -2.30 -36.53 -11.29
CA ARG A 47 -3.26 -35.46 -11.63
C ARG A 47 -4.05 -34.99 -10.42
N ALA A 48 -4.53 -35.91 -9.59
CA ALA A 48 -5.21 -35.58 -8.35
C ALA A 48 -4.30 -34.78 -7.39
N PHE A 49 -3.03 -35.18 -7.25
CA PHE A 49 -2.05 -34.45 -6.45
C PHE A 49 -1.75 -33.07 -7.04
N ARG A 50 -1.62 -32.96 -8.36
CA ARG A 50 -1.42 -31.69 -9.07
C ARG A 50 -2.54 -30.69 -8.76
N ASP A 51 -3.78 -31.13 -8.93
CA ASP A 51 -4.95 -30.28 -8.71
C ASP A 51 -5.05 -29.84 -7.24
N LEU A 52 -4.74 -30.76 -6.33
CA LEU A 52 -4.66 -30.45 -4.90
C LEU A 52 -3.62 -29.36 -4.61
N VAL A 53 -2.39 -29.49 -5.12
CA VAL A 53 -1.33 -28.51 -4.85
C VAL A 53 -1.63 -27.16 -5.49
N ILE A 54 -2.14 -27.14 -6.72
CA ILE A 54 -2.58 -25.89 -7.37
C ILE A 54 -3.70 -25.23 -6.55
N GLY A 55 -4.65 -26.02 -6.05
CA GLY A 55 -5.71 -25.56 -5.16
C GLY A 55 -5.16 -24.93 -3.87
N MET A 56 -4.21 -25.60 -3.21
CA MET A 56 -3.58 -25.09 -1.98
C MET A 56 -2.79 -23.80 -2.23
N LEU A 57 -2.00 -23.73 -3.31
CA LEU A 57 -1.25 -22.53 -3.67
C LEU A 57 -2.19 -21.35 -3.96
N GLY A 58 -3.27 -21.61 -4.70
CA GLY A 58 -4.32 -20.62 -4.96
C GLY A 58 -4.99 -20.10 -3.67
N LEU A 59 -5.22 -20.98 -2.68
CA LEU A 59 -5.77 -20.59 -1.39
C LEU A 59 -4.79 -19.71 -0.61
N LEU A 60 -3.52 -20.11 -0.50
CA LEU A 60 -2.47 -19.34 0.17
C LEU A 60 -2.33 -17.94 -0.44
N ARG A 61 -2.40 -17.85 -1.78
CA ARG A 61 -2.33 -16.56 -2.48
C ARG A 61 -3.45 -15.62 -2.06
N ARG A 62 -4.68 -16.15 -1.99
CA ARG A 62 -5.85 -15.36 -1.56
C ARG A 62 -5.70 -14.92 -0.12
N GLN A 63 -5.25 -15.81 0.77
CA GLN A 63 -5.04 -15.49 2.18
C GLN A 63 -4.00 -14.39 2.39
N ILE A 64 -2.89 -14.43 1.65
CA ILE A 64 -1.87 -13.36 1.69
C ILE A 64 -2.47 -12.04 1.17
N GLY A 65 -3.23 -12.09 0.08
CA GLY A 65 -3.93 -10.91 -0.44
C GLY A 65 -4.92 -10.29 0.55
N GLU A 66 -5.71 -11.11 1.24
CA GLU A 66 -6.64 -10.65 2.28
C GLU A 66 -5.90 -10.08 3.50
N CYS A 67 -4.84 -10.73 3.96
CA CYS A 67 -4.00 -10.23 5.05
C CYS A 67 -3.42 -8.85 4.72
N SER A 68 -2.94 -8.67 3.48
CA SER A 68 -2.42 -7.38 2.99
C SER A 68 -3.48 -6.28 3.06
N ARG A 69 -4.69 -6.56 2.57
CA ARG A 69 -5.83 -5.63 2.65
C ARG A 69 -6.21 -5.31 4.09
N GLN A 70 -6.18 -6.30 4.98
CA GLN A 70 -6.49 -6.08 6.38
C GLN A 70 -5.44 -5.18 7.05
N LEU A 71 -4.16 -5.36 6.73
CA LEU A 71 -3.08 -4.47 7.19
C LEU A 71 -3.29 -3.04 6.70
N ASP A 72 -3.55 -2.86 5.40
CA ASP A 72 -3.83 -1.53 4.83
C ASP A 72 -5.06 -0.88 5.48
N ASN A 73 -6.10 -1.67 5.77
CA ASN A 73 -7.29 -1.20 6.45
C ASN A 73 -7.00 -0.77 7.89
N ILE A 74 -6.21 -1.54 8.64
CA ILE A 74 -5.80 -1.21 10.01
C ILE A 74 -4.95 0.06 10.01
N GLU A 75 -3.98 0.15 9.10
CA GLU A 75 -3.12 1.31 8.97
C GLU A 75 -3.93 2.55 8.58
N THR A 76 -4.80 2.44 7.58
CA THR A 76 -5.69 3.52 7.17
C THR A 76 -6.59 3.95 8.32
N ARG A 77 -7.19 3.01 9.06
CA ARG A 77 -8.00 3.33 10.26
C ARG A 77 -7.18 4.02 11.34
N SER A 78 -5.92 3.63 11.54
CA SER A 78 -4.99 4.28 12.48
C SER A 78 -4.65 5.71 12.04
N ARG A 79 -4.41 5.92 10.74
CA ARG A 79 -4.07 7.23 10.15
C ARG A 79 -5.26 8.18 10.07
N ARG A 80 -6.50 7.68 9.96
CA ARG A 80 -7.72 8.51 9.89
C ARG A 80 -7.87 9.49 11.05
N LYS A 81 -7.34 9.16 12.23
CA LYS A 81 -7.42 10.04 13.42
C LYS A 81 -6.24 11.01 13.52
N ALA A 82 -5.37 11.06 12.51
CA ALA A 82 -4.20 11.89 12.50
C ALA A 82 -4.21 12.86 11.31
N LEU A 83 -3.91 14.12 11.58
CA LEU A 83 -3.73 15.16 10.59
C LEU A 83 -2.26 15.56 10.55
N ILE A 84 -1.76 15.77 9.34
CA ILE A 84 -0.44 16.32 9.09
C ILE A 84 -0.63 17.75 8.61
N ILE A 85 -0.08 18.71 9.36
CA ILE A 85 -0.13 20.13 9.03
C ILE A 85 1.27 20.58 8.62
N GLN A 86 1.39 21.14 7.43
CA GLN A 86 2.66 21.58 6.83
C GLN A 86 2.67 23.10 6.67
N GLY A 87 3.87 23.68 6.53
CA GLY A 87 4.05 25.12 6.29
C GLY A 87 3.89 26.01 7.53
N ILE A 88 4.03 25.42 8.73
CA ILE A 88 4.04 26.16 9.99
C ILE A 88 5.48 26.45 10.39
N ALA A 89 5.84 27.73 10.54
CA ALA A 89 7.16 28.14 11.03
C ALA A 89 7.48 27.51 12.39
N GLU A 90 8.74 27.13 12.61
CA GLU A 90 9.18 26.54 13.87
C GLU A 90 9.61 27.64 14.84
N ALA A 91 9.10 27.59 16.07
CA ALA A 91 9.56 28.42 17.17
C ALA A 91 10.18 27.57 18.29
N ALA A 92 11.23 28.10 18.93
CA ALA A 92 11.85 27.44 20.08
C ALA A 92 10.87 27.40 21.26
N GLY A 93 10.64 26.21 21.83
CA GLY A 93 9.72 26.03 22.95
C GLY A 93 8.23 26.10 22.58
N GLU A 94 7.86 25.91 21.31
CA GLU A 94 6.47 25.97 20.87
C GLU A 94 5.59 24.86 21.49
N ASP A 95 4.38 25.22 21.95
CA ASP A 95 3.31 24.24 22.16
C ASP A 95 2.64 23.93 20.81
N CYS A 96 3.02 22.80 20.22
CA CYS A 96 2.45 22.31 18.96
C CYS A 96 0.91 22.20 19.03
N THR A 97 0.35 21.98 20.21
CA THR A 97 -1.10 21.88 20.43
C THR A 97 -1.77 23.23 20.23
N ASP A 98 -1.22 24.30 20.82
CA ASP A 98 -1.75 25.66 20.68
C ASP A 98 -1.65 26.17 19.25
N VAL A 99 -0.51 25.92 18.60
CA VAL A 99 -0.33 26.29 17.19
C VAL A 99 -1.35 25.56 16.30
N THR A 100 -1.56 24.27 16.54
CA THR A 100 -2.54 23.48 15.81
C THR A 100 -3.97 23.96 16.04
N LEU A 101 -4.34 24.28 17.28
CA LEU A 101 -5.65 24.84 17.61
C LEU A 101 -5.87 26.20 16.97
N GLY A 102 -4.85 27.06 16.96
CA GLY A 102 -4.89 28.35 16.27
C GLY A 102 -5.18 28.16 14.78
N VAL A 103 -4.50 27.22 14.13
CA VAL A 103 -4.73 26.93 12.70
C VAL A 103 -6.13 26.36 12.47
N ILE A 104 -6.57 25.37 13.26
CA ILE A 104 -7.89 24.76 13.09
C ILE A 104 -9.01 25.78 13.36
N ASN A 105 -8.93 26.54 14.43
CA ASN A 105 -10.00 27.46 14.79
C ASN A 105 -10.01 28.69 13.88
N THR A 106 -8.83 29.20 13.47
CA THR A 106 -8.74 30.43 12.67
C THR A 106 -8.86 30.18 11.16
N LYS A 107 -8.16 29.17 10.63
CA LYS A 107 -8.11 28.92 9.18
C LYS A 107 -9.20 27.96 8.71
N LEU A 108 -9.51 26.94 9.51
CA LEU A 108 -10.57 25.98 9.20
C LEU A 108 -11.93 26.44 9.71
N GLY A 109 -11.99 27.31 10.72
CA GLY A 109 -13.23 27.89 11.25
C GLY A 109 -14.03 26.90 12.08
N LEU A 110 -13.35 25.98 12.77
CA LEU A 110 -13.98 24.97 13.63
C LEU A 110 -13.80 25.34 15.11
N ASN A 111 -14.68 24.84 15.97
CA ASN A 111 -14.56 25.04 17.41
C ASN A 111 -13.85 23.84 18.06
N TYR A 112 -12.52 23.83 17.98
CA TYR A 112 -11.68 22.74 18.50
C TYR A 112 -11.06 23.14 19.85
N THR A 113 -10.93 22.16 20.76
CA THR A 113 -10.37 22.36 22.11
C THR A 113 -9.21 21.38 22.37
N LYS A 114 -8.28 21.71 23.28
CA LYS A 114 -7.11 20.86 23.64
C LYS A 114 -7.51 19.42 24.00
N SER A 115 -8.67 19.23 24.64
CA SER A 115 -9.18 17.90 25.04
C SER A 115 -9.41 16.94 23.87
N LEU A 116 -9.68 17.45 22.67
CA LEU A 116 -9.89 16.66 21.45
C LEU A 116 -8.57 16.22 20.82
N ILE A 117 -7.44 16.78 21.25
CA ILE A 117 -6.11 16.42 20.76
C ILE A 117 -5.48 15.43 21.74
N LYS A 118 -5.12 14.23 21.26
CA LYS A 118 -4.45 13.21 22.05
C LYS A 118 -2.95 13.46 22.11
N VAL A 119 -2.34 13.74 20.96
CA VAL A 119 -0.90 13.90 20.79
C VAL A 119 -0.67 14.92 19.69
N CYS A 120 0.26 15.84 19.89
CA CYS A 120 0.66 16.83 18.89
C CYS A 120 2.16 17.06 18.95
N HIS A 121 2.89 16.83 17.87
CA HIS A 121 4.35 17.04 17.82
C HIS A 121 4.86 17.20 16.38
N ARG A 122 6.05 17.77 16.23
CA ARG A 122 6.77 17.86 14.95
C ARG A 122 7.31 16.49 14.54
N LEU A 123 7.21 16.17 13.25
CA LEU A 123 7.75 14.95 12.67
C LEU A 123 9.18 15.19 12.15
N GLY A 124 10.08 14.26 12.48
CA GLY A 124 11.44 14.23 11.94
C GLY A 124 12.46 15.07 12.70
N GLN A 125 13.69 15.03 12.20
CA GLN A 125 14.84 15.76 12.75
C GLN A 125 14.79 17.23 12.31
N ALA A 126 15.23 18.12 13.20
CA ALA A 126 15.31 19.54 12.88
C ALA A 126 16.26 19.74 11.69
N ASN A 127 15.82 20.53 10.70
CA ASN A 127 16.61 20.85 9.52
C ASN A 127 16.42 22.32 9.19
N THR A 128 17.48 22.98 8.72
CA THR A 128 17.46 24.38 8.30
C THR A 128 16.77 24.58 6.95
N ASN A 129 16.66 23.53 6.12
CA ASN A 129 16.12 23.64 4.76
C ASN A 129 14.59 23.54 4.67
N HIS A 130 13.91 22.99 5.68
CA HIS A 130 12.45 22.82 5.64
C HIS A 130 11.84 22.81 7.04
N GLN A 131 10.65 23.40 7.15
CA GLN A 131 9.84 23.34 8.36
C GLN A 131 9.25 21.94 8.51
N ARG A 132 9.42 21.33 9.69
CA ARG A 132 8.89 20.00 9.98
C ARG A 132 7.37 20.01 10.03
N PRO A 133 6.69 19.00 9.46
CA PRO A 133 5.24 18.88 9.62
C PRO A 133 4.85 18.67 11.08
N ILE A 134 3.70 19.20 11.49
CA ILE A 134 3.07 18.84 12.77
C ILE A 134 2.15 17.63 12.53
N LEU A 135 2.36 16.56 13.30
CA LEU A 135 1.40 15.46 13.41
C LEU A 135 0.49 15.74 14.60
N SER A 136 -0.80 15.92 14.33
CA SER A 136 -1.83 16.01 15.35
C SER A 136 -2.71 14.77 15.31
N ARG A 137 -2.79 14.04 16.42
CA ARG A 137 -3.67 12.87 16.59
C ARG A 137 -4.83 13.26 17.49
N HIS A 138 -6.04 12.99 17.04
CA HIS A 138 -7.27 13.42 17.69
C HIS A 138 -7.97 12.28 18.43
N ARG A 139 -8.58 12.59 19.58
CA ARG A 139 -9.43 11.69 20.35
C ARG A 139 -10.81 11.65 19.71
N VAL A 140 -10.91 10.94 18.59
CA VAL A 140 -12.16 10.89 17.84
C VAL A 140 -12.96 9.65 18.21
N THR A 141 -14.18 9.90 18.69
CA THR A 141 -15.25 8.91 18.91
C THR A 141 -16.03 8.63 17.62
N SER A 142 -16.23 9.62 16.74
CA SER A 142 -16.90 9.46 15.43
C SER A 142 -16.15 10.17 14.28
N LEU A 143 -16.00 9.51 13.12
CA LEU A 143 -15.28 10.05 11.95
C LEU A 143 -15.88 11.36 11.40
N ASP A 144 -17.14 11.65 11.73
CA ASP A 144 -17.86 12.84 11.30
C ASP A 144 -17.29 14.13 11.88
N GLU A 145 -16.51 14.05 12.96
CA GLU A 145 -15.81 15.21 13.53
C GLU A 145 -14.59 15.65 12.68
N LEU A 146 -13.99 14.72 11.92
CA LEU A 146 -12.83 14.96 11.05
C LEU A 146 -13.21 15.16 9.58
N ASN A 147 -14.37 14.65 9.14
CA ASN A 147 -14.83 14.81 7.77
C ASN A 147 -14.92 16.28 7.30
N PRO A 148 -15.34 17.25 8.14
CA PRO A 148 -15.30 18.68 7.80
C PRO A 148 -13.88 19.22 7.55
N LEU A 149 -12.87 18.65 8.23
CA LEU A 149 -11.46 19.02 8.06
C LEU A 149 -10.91 18.52 6.71
N LEU A 150 -11.37 17.33 6.28
CA LEU A 150 -10.91 16.66 5.06
C LEU A 150 -11.69 17.08 3.81
N SER A 151 -12.93 17.55 3.93
CA SER A 151 -13.75 18.00 2.80
C SER A 151 -13.39 19.41 2.31
N LYS A 152 -12.84 20.24 3.19
CA LYS A 152 -12.53 21.65 2.91
C LYS A 152 -11.22 21.87 2.14
N TYR A 153 -10.36 20.85 2.05
CA TYR A 153 -9.12 20.89 1.28
C TYR A 153 -9.07 19.77 0.23
N PRO A 154 -8.48 20.03 -0.96
CA PRO A 154 -8.37 19.02 -2.00
C PRO A 154 -7.51 17.86 -1.52
N LYS A 155 -8.00 16.63 -1.75
CA LYS A 155 -7.18 15.43 -1.60
C LYS A 155 -5.98 15.59 -2.54
N ALA A 156 -4.76 15.39 -2.04
CA ALA A 156 -3.57 15.35 -2.88
C ALA A 156 -3.86 14.37 -4.04
N GLN A 157 -3.77 14.85 -5.28
CA GLN A 157 -3.90 14.00 -6.45
C GLN A 157 -2.82 12.91 -6.36
N ASP A 158 -3.20 11.67 -6.58
CA ASP A 158 -2.26 10.57 -6.68
C ASP A 158 -1.19 10.93 -7.73
N PRO A 159 0.11 10.85 -7.41
CA PRO A 159 1.19 11.13 -8.37
C PRO A 159 1.28 10.11 -9.51
N SER A 160 0.31 9.18 -9.63
CA SER A 160 0.23 8.18 -10.69
C SER A 160 -0.56 8.63 -11.93
N VAL A 161 -1.22 9.79 -11.90
CA VAL A 161 -2.02 10.29 -13.03
C VAL A 161 -1.47 11.62 -13.52
N GLY A 162 -0.61 11.56 -14.56
CA GLY A 162 -0.18 12.75 -15.28
C GLY A 162 1.28 12.78 -15.68
N ARG A 163 1.75 11.80 -16.45
CA ARG A 163 2.92 12.00 -17.32
C ARG A 163 2.37 12.41 -18.69
N PRO A 164 2.41 13.70 -19.08
CA PRO A 164 2.04 14.06 -20.44
C PRO A 164 3.07 13.45 -21.40
N GLU A 165 2.55 12.82 -22.46
CA GLU A 165 3.34 12.25 -23.55
C GLU A 165 4.25 13.34 -24.15
N SER A 166 5.52 13.00 -24.32
CA SER A 166 6.53 13.84 -24.93
C SER A 166 6.15 14.21 -26.36
N ALA A 167 5.85 15.48 -26.59
CA ALA A 167 5.72 16.06 -27.92
C ALA A 167 7.07 16.03 -28.65
N GLY A 168 7.06 15.49 -29.87
CA GLY A 168 8.23 15.37 -30.72
C GLY A 168 8.83 16.72 -31.11
N GLU A 169 10.12 16.88 -30.86
CA GLU A 169 10.90 18.05 -31.22
C GLU A 169 11.31 17.98 -32.69
N LYS A 170 10.68 18.81 -33.53
CA LYS A 170 11.09 19.06 -34.92
C LYS A 170 12.32 19.96 -34.91
N LEU A 171 13.50 19.40 -35.19
CA LEU A 171 14.70 20.17 -35.54
C LEU A 171 14.50 20.83 -36.93
N LYS A 172 14.22 22.13 -36.92
CA LYS A 172 14.39 23.02 -38.09
C LYS A 172 15.81 23.56 -38.06
N GLY A 173 16.57 23.30 -39.13
CA GLY A 173 17.90 23.86 -39.32
C GLY A 173 17.90 25.36 -39.54
N THR A 174 19.04 25.98 -39.25
CA THR A 174 19.38 27.29 -39.78
C THR A 174 20.85 27.30 -40.14
N LYS A 175 21.09 27.56 -41.44
CA LYS A 175 22.38 27.88 -42.04
C LYS A 175 22.99 29.13 -41.38
N LYS A 176 24.30 29.11 -41.16
CA LYS A 176 25.24 30.06 -41.75
C LYS A 176 26.63 29.45 -41.76
#